data_AF-A0A919JV96-F1
#
_entry.id   AF-A0A919JV96-F1
#
_cell.length_a   1.000
_cell.length_b   1.000
_cell.length_c   1.000
_cell.angle_alpha   90.00
_cell.angle_beta   90.00
_cell.angle_gamma   90.00
#
_symmetry.space_group_name_H-M   'P 1'
#
loop_
_entity.id
_entity.type
_entity.pdbx_description
1 polymer ?
#
loop_
_entity_poly.entity_id
_entity_poly.type
_entity_poly.pdbx_seq_one_letter_code
_entity_poly.pdbx_strand_id
1 'polypeptide(L)'
;MELNDTARVRQPADPIEHRLATVTDLFTNGSTTYIQRYELRFPTGETRTYPPQAIVGCTRDDDHTALVTAFTTACRALRDACRIAHDYDEQLSTDLIGLLLAIHGTAQTRLGITLDPAHLDPLADTEQVTP
;
A
#
# COMPACT_ATOMS: atom_id res chain seq x y z
N MET A 1 -2.30 4.21 -20.87
CA MET A 1 -1.31 4.74 -19.93
C MET A 1 -0.18 5.18 -20.79
N GLU A 2 0.15 6.45 -20.71
CA GLU A 2 0.98 7.14 -21.68
C GLU A 2 2.29 7.59 -21.04
N LEU A 3 3.18 8.15 -21.87
CA LEU A 3 4.39 8.79 -21.39
C LEU A 3 4.03 9.90 -20.38
N ASN A 4 4.82 9.97 -19.30
CA ASN A 4 4.65 10.87 -18.16
C ASN A 4 3.51 10.55 -17.20
N ASP A 5 2.70 9.52 -17.46
CA ASP A 5 1.76 9.02 -16.47
C ASP A 5 2.51 8.48 -15.25
N THR A 6 1.86 8.50 -14.09
CA THR A 6 2.36 7.85 -12.88
C THR A 6 1.82 6.43 -12.76
N ALA A 7 2.69 5.51 -12.36
CA ALA A 7 2.39 4.11 -12.21
C ALA A 7 2.95 3.54 -10.91
N ARG A 8 2.30 2.47 -10.45
CA ARG A 8 2.74 1.64 -9.33
C ARG A 8 2.97 0.21 -9.79
N VAL A 9 4.01 -0.42 -9.25
CA VAL A 9 4.24 -1.86 -9.39
C VAL A 9 3.25 -2.62 -8.49
N ARG A 10 2.51 -3.57 -9.06
CA ARG A 10 1.46 -4.31 -8.33
C ARG A 10 2.02 -5.22 -7.24
N GLN A 11 3.19 -5.81 -7.49
CA GLN A 11 3.87 -6.71 -6.57
C GLN A 11 5.33 -6.26 -6.42
N PRO A 12 5.58 -5.24 -5.59
CA PRO A 12 6.94 -4.75 -5.32
C PRO A 12 7.81 -5.86 -4.74
N ALA A 13 9.00 -6.06 -5.29
CA ALA A 13 10.03 -6.95 -4.75
C ALA A 13 11.18 -6.17 -4.08
N ASP A 14 11.24 -4.86 -4.31
CA ASP A 14 12.28 -3.94 -3.82
C ASP A 14 11.64 -2.72 -3.14
N PRO A 15 12.22 -2.18 -2.05
CA PRO A 15 11.78 -0.93 -1.42
C PRO A 15 11.47 0.22 -2.39
N ILE A 16 12.24 0.34 -3.49
CA ILE A 16 12.01 1.40 -4.48
C ILE A 16 10.67 1.22 -5.22
N GLU A 17 10.23 -0.01 -5.44
CA GLU A 17 9.04 -0.37 -6.22
C GLU A 17 7.73 -0.05 -5.48
N HIS A 18 7.79 0.19 -4.17
CA HIS A 18 6.67 0.72 -3.40
C HIS A 18 6.36 2.19 -3.73
N ARG A 19 7.31 2.91 -4.33
CA ARG A 19 7.16 4.33 -4.67
C ARG A 19 6.46 4.48 -6.01
N LEU A 20 5.67 5.55 -6.16
CA LEU A 20 5.18 5.96 -7.47
C LEU A 20 6.35 6.27 -8.42
N ALA A 21 6.25 5.75 -9.64
CA ALA A 21 7.19 6.00 -10.71
C ALA A 21 6.52 6.69 -11.89
N THR A 22 7.30 7.35 -12.73
CA THR A 22 6.82 7.98 -13.95
C THR A 22 7.13 7.10 -15.15
N VAL A 23 6.17 6.93 -16.06
CA VAL A 23 6.40 6.23 -17.33
C VAL A 23 7.30 7.08 -18.22
N THR A 24 8.48 6.57 -18.57
CA THR A 24 9.46 7.28 -19.40
C THR A 24 9.58 6.73 -20.82
N ASP A 25 9.22 5.46 -21.04
CA ASP A 25 9.25 4.85 -22.37
C ASP A 25 8.21 3.73 -22.52
N LEU A 26 7.83 3.45 -23.77
CA LEU A 26 6.82 2.48 -24.18
C LEU A 26 7.40 1.58 -25.28
N PHE A 27 7.67 0.32 -24.96
CA PHE A 27 8.23 -0.61 -25.93
C PHE A 27 7.14 -1.41 -26.65
N THR A 28 7.16 -1.37 -27.97
CA THR A 28 6.39 -2.26 -28.86
C THR A 28 7.33 -3.21 -29.59
N ASN A 29 6.81 -4.33 -30.10
CA ASN A 29 7.60 -5.32 -30.84
C ASN A 29 7.64 -5.07 -32.37
N GLY A 30 7.26 -3.87 -32.83
CA GLY A 30 7.26 -3.46 -34.24
C GLY A 30 6.24 -4.16 -35.16
N SER A 31 5.64 -5.25 -34.72
CA SER A 31 4.61 -6.01 -35.47
C SER A 31 3.19 -5.73 -34.98
N THR A 32 3.04 -5.06 -33.84
CA THR A 32 1.73 -4.69 -33.28
C THR A 32 1.78 -3.30 -32.63
N THR A 33 0.61 -2.70 -32.43
CA THR A 33 0.45 -1.48 -31.63
C THR A 33 0.34 -1.76 -30.13
N TYR A 34 0.40 -3.03 -29.71
CA TYR A 34 0.31 -3.41 -28.31
C TYR A 34 1.64 -3.10 -27.59
N ILE A 35 1.53 -2.34 -26.50
CA ILE A 35 2.66 -2.07 -25.61
C ILE A 35 3.03 -3.38 -24.90
N GLN A 36 4.26 -3.83 -25.07
CA GLN A 36 4.77 -5.04 -24.42
C GLN A 36 5.45 -4.76 -23.09
N ARG A 37 6.05 -3.59 -22.96
CA ARG A 37 6.77 -3.17 -21.76
C ARG A 37 6.72 -1.66 -21.57
N TYR A 38 6.72 -1.25 -20.32
CA TYR A 38 6.82 0.15 -19.89
C TYR A 38 8.16 0.34 -19.18
N GLU A 39 8.88 1.40 -19.51
CA GLU A 39 9.97 1.89 -18.67
C GLU A 39 9.40 2.84 -17.61
N LEU A 40 9.74 2.59 -16.35
CA LEU A 40 9.38 3.43 -15.23
C LEU A 40 10.65 4.05 -14.64
N ARG A 41 10.64 5.37 -14.44
CA ARG A 41 11.64 6.09 -13.66
C ARG A 41 11.13 6.36 -12.25
N PHE A 42 11.82 5.82 -11.26
CA PHE A 42 11.53 6.03 -9.86
C PHE A 42 12.11 7.37 -9.36
N PRO A 43 11.65 7.88 -8.20
CA PRO A 43 12.09 9.20 -7.73
C PRO A 43 13.57 9.28 -7.33
N THR A 44 14.26 8.15 -7.18
CA THR A 44 15.73 8.10 -6.99
C THR A 44 16.50 8.35 -8.29
N GLY A 45 15.81 8.35 -9.44
CA GLY A 45 16.39 8.43 -10.77
C GLY A 45 16.61 7.06 -11.43
N GLU A 46 16.49 5.96 -10.68
CA GLU A 46 16.61 4.60 -11.23
C GLU A 46 15.47 4.28 -12.19
N THR A 47 15.79 3.63 -13.31
CA THR A 47 14.81 3.15 -14.29
C THR A 47 14.71 1.63 -14.27
N ARG A 48 13.49 1.10 -14.40
CA ARG A 48 13.23 -0.34 -14.54
C ARG A 48 12.11 -0.57 -15.53
N THR A 49 12.09 -1.75 -16.15
CA THR A 49 11.15 -2.07 -17.21
C THR A 49 10.18 -3.17 -16.80
N TYR A 50 8.88 -2.93 -16.89
CA TYR A 50 7.83 -3.87 -16.47
C TYR A 50 6.87 -4.22 -17.62
N PRO A 51 6.29 -5.43 -17.62
CA PRO A 51 5.19 -5.75 -18.52
C PRO A 51 3.88 -5.06 -18.06
N PRO A 52 2.92 -4.81 -18.96
CA PRO A 52 1.67 -4.11 -18.65
C PRO A 52 0.92 -4.66 -17.43
N GLN A 53 0.87 -5.98 -17.29
CA GLN A 53 0.17 -6.66 -16.19
C GLN A 53 0.84 -6.49 -14.81
N ALA A 54 2.12 -6.12 -14.76
CA ALA A 54 2.84 -5.93 -13.50
C ALA A 54 2.66 -4.52 -12.90
N ILE A 55 2.06 -3.60 -13.65
CA ILE A 55 1.89 -2.21 -13.24
C ILE A 55 0.42 -1.80 -13.32
N VAL A 56 0.11 -0.68 -12.67
CA VAL A 56 -1.19 -0.03 -12.74
C VAL A 56 -0.98 1.48 -12.76
N GLY A 57 -1.77 2.18 -13.57
CA GLY A 57 -1.81 3.64 -13.53
C GLY A 57 -2.31 4.08 -12.16
N CYS A 58 -1.66 5.05 -11.56
CA CYS A 58 -1.94 5.42 -10.17
C CYS A 58 -1.68 6.92 -10.01
N THR A 59 -2.73 7.67 -9.69
CA THR A 59 -2.60 9.08 -9.35
C THR A 59 -2.05 9.26 -7.95
N ARG A 60 -1.72 10.50 -7.57
CA ARG A 60 -1.29 10.81 -6.20
C ARG A 60 -2.41 10.59 -5.17
N ASP A 61 -3.66 10.75 -5.56
CA ASP A 61 -4.82 10.52 -4.69
C ASP A 61 -5.08 9.02 -4.50
N ASP A 62 -4.90 8.22 -5.57
CA ASP A 62 -4.92 6.76 -5.47
C ASP A 62 -3.78 6.25 -4.57
N ASP A 63 -2.60 6.88 -4.67
CA ASP A 63 -1.44 6.55 -3.84
C ASP A 63 -1.67 6.85 -2.36
N HIS A 64 -2.24 8.03 -2.07
CA HIS A 64 -2.68 8.37 -0.71
C HIS A 64 -3.71 7.37 -0.19
N THR A 65 -4.74 7.05 -0.97
CA THR A 65 -5.78 6.08 -0.59
C THR A 65 -5.19 4.69 -0.29
N ALA A 66 -4.25 4.23 -1.10
CA ALA A 66 -3.55 2.97 -0.88
C ALA A 66 -2.71 2.99 0.41
N LEU A 67 -2.01 4.11 0.69
CA LEU A 67 -1.27 4.29 1.93
C LEU A 67 -2.19 4.27 3.15
N VAL A 68 -3.32 4.98 3.11
CA VAL A 68 -4.32 4.97 4.20
C VAL A 68 -4.83 3.55 4.45
N THR A 69 -5.16 2.82 3.39
CA THR A 69 -5.66 1.44 3.48
C THR A 69 -4.62 0.51 4.10
N ALA A 70 -3.38 0.54 3.60
CA ALA A 70 -2.29 -0.29 4.12
C ALA A 70 -2.00 0.01 5.60
N PHE A 71 -1.98 1.29 5.97
CA PHE A 71 -1.76 1.73 7.35
C PHE A 71 -2.88 1.27 8.28
N THR A 72 -4.13 1.39 7.83
CA THR A 72 -5.32 0.91 8.57
C THR A 72 -5.21 -0.58 8.85
N THR A 73 -4.89 -1.39 7.84
CA THR A 73 -4.70 -2.84 7.98
C THR A 73 -3.59 -3.17 8.97
N ALA A 74 -2.45 -2.47 8.91
CA ALA A 74 -1.36 -2.67 9.86
C ALA A 74 -1.79 -2.34 11.30
N CYS A 75 -2.55 -1.26 11.51
CA CYS A 75 -3.08 -0.91 12.82
C CYS A 75 -4.03 -1.98 13.38
N ARG A 76 -4.88 -2.59 12.52
CA ARG A 76 -5.74 -3.72 12.93
C ARG A 76 -4.94 -4.92 13.40
N ALA A 77 -3.93 -5.33 12.61
CA ALA A 77 -3.07 -6.46 12.97
C ALA A 77 -2.31 -6.22 14.28
N LEU A 78 -1.81 -5.00 14.50
CA LEU A 78 -1.13 -4.63 15.76
C LEU A 78 -2.09 -4.64 16.95
N ARG A 79 -3.32 -4.12 16.80
CA ARG A 79 -4.35 -4.19 17.84
C ARG A 79 -4.64 -5.62 18.23
N ASP A 80 -4.78 -6.51 17.26
CA ASP A 80 -5.07 -7.92 17.53
C ASP A 80 -3.87 -8.60 18.23
N ALA A 81 -2.63 -8.27 17.84
CA ALA A 81 -1.44 -8.69 18.58
C ALA A 81 -1.40 -8.15 20.01
N CYS A 82 -1.84 -6.92 20.27
CA CYS A 82 -1.93 -6.36 21.63
C CYS A 82 -2.93 -7.12 22.49
N ARG A 83 -4.07 -7.55 21.91
CA ARG A 83 -5.07 -8.38 22.61
C ARG A 83 -4.51 -9.76 22.97
N ILE A 84 -3.86 -10.42 22.02
CA ILE A 84 -3.19 -11.71 22.26
C ILE A 84 -2.10 -11.55 23.33
N ALA A 85 -1.31 -10.48 23.25
CA ALA A 85 -0.28 -10.19 24.23
C ALA A 85 -0.90 -9.95 25.61
N HIS A 86 -2.06 -9.29 25.74
CA HIS A 86 -2.68 -9.04 27.04
C HIS A 86 -2.94 -10.33 27.82
N ASP A 87 -3.40 -11.39 27.14
CA ASP A 87 -3.66 -12.69 27.74
C ASP A 87 -2.38 -13.48 28.08
N TYR A 88 -1.26 -13.13 27.45
CA TYR A 88 0.04 -13.81 27.60
C TYR A 88 1.00 -13.08 28.57
N ASP A 89 1.15 -11.77 28.37
CA ASP A 89 2.01 -10.82 29.07
C ASP A 89 1.39 -9.40 28.98
N GLU A 90 0.78 -8.97 30.08
CA GLU A 90 0.11 -7.67 30.20
C GLU A 90 1.06 -6.48 29.96
N GLN A 91 2.34 -6.61 30.34
CA GLN A 91 3.31 -5.53 30.17
C GLN A 91 3.66 -5.37 28.68
N LEU A 92 3.87 -6.48 27.98
CA LEU A 92 4.09 -6.45 26.53
C LEU A 92 2.91 -5.81 25.78
N SER A 93 1.68 -6.11 26.21
CA SER A 93 0.48 -5.48 25.64
C SER A 93 0.48 -3.96 25.81
N THR A 94 0.82 -3.49 27.01
CA THR A 94 0.88 -2.05 27.33
C THR A 94 1.92 -1.33 26.49
N ASP A 95 3.11 -1.92 26.34
CA ASP A 95 4.20 -1.34 25.54
C ASP A 95 3.82 -1.25 24.05
N LEU A 96 3.20 -2.30 23.50
CA LEU A 96 2.75 -2.33 22.11
C LEU A 96 1.62 -1.32 21.83
N ILE A 97 0.67 -1.17 22.76
CA ILE A 97 -0.40 -0.15 22.65
C ILE A 97 0.19 1.26 22.65
N GLY A 98 1.17 1.54 23.52
CA GLY A 98 1.84 2.84 23.56
C GLY A 98 2.51 3.20 22.22
N LEU A 99 3.21 2.24 21.61
CA LEU A 99 3.84 2.41 20.30
C LEU A 99 2.80 2.60 19.18
N LEU A 100 1.72 1.82 19.20
CA LEU A 100 0.63 1.93 18.22
C LEU A 100 0.01 3.33 18.26
N LEU A 101 -0.24 3.89 19.46
CA LEU A 101 -0.79 5.24 19.62
C LEU A 101 0.16 6.32 19.10
N ALA A 102 1.47 6.18 19.29
CA ALA A 102 2.47 7.13 18.78
C ALA A 102 2.56 7.12 17.25
N ILE A 103 2.56 5.93 16.64
CA ILE A 103 2.54 5.75 15.18
C ILE A 103 1.23 6.31 14.62
N HIS A 104 0.10 6.00 15.25
CA HIS A 104 -1.22 6.51 14.90
C HIS A 104 -1.28 8.04 14.91
N GLY A 105 -0.86 8.67 16.01
CA GLY A 105 -0.88 10.13 16.14
C GLY A 105 -0.02 10.82 15.07
N THR A 106 1.11 10.20 14.71
CA THR A 106 1.97 10.69 13.60
C THR A 106 1.25 10.62 12.27
N ALA A 107 0.63 9.47 11.95
CA ALA A 107 -0.10 9.26 10.72
C ALA A 107 -1.32 10.18 10.61
N GLN A 108 -2.10 10.34 11.68
CA GLN A 108 -3.22 11.27 11.74
C GLN A 108 -2.78 12.71 11.42
N THR A 109 -1.70 13.18 12.05
CA THR A 109 -1.18 14.54 11.84
C THR A 109 -0.65 14.76 10.43
N ARG A 110 0.03 13.77 9.84
CA ARG A 110 0.74 13.93 8.56
C ARG A 110 -0.10 13.55 7.34
N LEU A 111 -1.00 12.60 7.48
CA LEU A 111 -1.80 12.04 6.39
C LEU A 111 -3.26 12.50 6.46
N GLY A 112 -3.66 13.22 7.52
CA GLY A 112 -5.05 13.66 7.73
C GLY A 112 -6.01 12.50 8.01
N ILE A 113 -5.49 11.34 8.40
CA ILE A 113 -6.29 10.13 8.60
C ILE A 113 -7.04 10.25 9.92
N THR A 114 -8.35 10.10 9.87
CA THR A 114 -9.14 9.80 11.07
C THR A 114 -9.40 8.29 11.05
N LEU A 115 -8.60 7.52 11.77
CA LEU A 115 -8.99 6.13 12.06
C LEU A 115 -10.09 6.24 13.11
N ASP A 116 -11.32 6.17 12.63
CA ASP A 116 -12.45 5.92 13.51
C ASP A 116 -12.18 4.56 14.22
N PRO A 117 -12.22 4.50 15.56
CA PRO A 117 -12.07 3.25 16.30
C PRO A 117 -12.96 2.12 15.78
N ALA A 118 -14.14 2.42 15.23
CA ALA A 118 -15.03 1.44 14.61
C ALA A 118 -14.45 0.83 13.32
N HIS A 119 -13.56 1.54 12.62
CA HIS A 119 -12.84 1.03 11.46
C HIS A 119 -11.68 0.11 11.84
N LEU A 120 -11.37 -0.08 13.12
CA LEU A 120 -10.39 -1.08 13.53
C LEU A 120 -11.02 -2.45 13.72
N ASP A 121 -12.34 -2.54 13.88
CA ASP A 121 -13.01 -3.84 13.94
C ASP A 121 -12.84 -4.60 12.62
N PRO A 122 -12.65 -5.93 12.68
CA PRO A 122 -12.47 -6.71 11.47
C PRO A 122 -13.66 -6.44 10.55
N LEU A 123 -13.39 -6.20 9.27
CA LEU A 123 -14.43 -6.27 8.25
C LEU A 123 -15.05 -7.64 8.41
N ALA A 124 -16.35 -7.70 8.68
CA ALA A 124 -17.06 -8.96 8.74
C ALA A 124 -16.71 -9.73 7.46
N ASP A 125 -16.12 -10.91 7.62
CA ASP A 125 -15.97 -11.85 6.52
C ASP A 125 -17.39 -12.11 6.00
N THR A 126 -17.75 -11.47 4.90
CA THR A 126 -18.82 -11.95 4.04
C THR A 126 -18.33 -13.19 3.31
N GLU A 127 -18.01 -14.24 4.07
CA GLU A 127 -18.16 -15.59 3.55
C GLU A 127 -19.66 -15.83 3.42
N GLN A 128 -20.14 -15.69 2.18
CA GLN A 128 -21.41 -16.24 1.77
C GLN A 128 -21.37 -17.76 1.98
N VAL A 129 -21.79 -18.20 3.16
CA VAL A 129 -22.23 -19.59 3.35
C VAL A 129 -23.54 -19.72 2.57
N THR A 130 -23.45 -20.31 1.39
CA THR A 130 -24.62 -20.73 0.62
C THR A 130 -24.99 -22.15 1.08
N PRO A 131 -26.29 -22.44 1.34
CA PRO A 131 -26.76 -23.63 2.05
C PRO A 131 -26.53 -24.97 1.35
#